data_AF-A0A175VH73-F1
#
_entry.id   AF-A0A175VH73-F1
#
_cell.length_a   1.000
_cell.length_b   1.000
_cell.length_c   1.000
_cell.angle_alpha   90.00
_cell.angle_beta   90.00
_cell.angle_gamma   90.00
#
_symmetry.space_group_name_H-M   'P 1'
#
loop_
_entity.id
_entity.type
_entity.pdbx_description
1 polymer ?
#
loop_
_entity_poly.entity_id
_entity_poly.type
_entity_poly.pdbx_seq_one_letter_code
_entity_poly.pdbx_strand_id
1 'polypeptide(L)'
;MQRTTLGIVVAGLLGATPAVANTIDLMVLHTPGLAARYQGDAQTRIQHMVNVTNQIYAASGLDLTVRAVHSAEVDYPDGGTDNAALNAVTKQTHKAFKEVPTLRTRYGADMVALLRPDTGNHGSCGLAWVGGSATYADGRKVYADGDLSKEAGKMFSHVTATGCGDVVLAHELGHNMGLNHSRLQDGTGGTYHYALGHGVKGSFATVMAYPSSFGVFSNEYKFSSPDLVCKGQPCGVDHLDAANGADAVRALKVTTPQIAAFYPTMVTEEVPDLGELEHTLEQRRQELETARTHYSEQLAAQTALKERQETLLANFERYQREQADLNQRSNKAIKESNRLVQQYNSYNGRYSLAEYQKIRVIQNDLLAQINQLRSESNELIRQYNGISQRYNDEVKEYNGSWDRYNQLIAAVKSADGKVEEARREVELAEHRYQLALLRQPAEVLPA
;
A
#
# COMPACT_ATOMS: atom_id res chain seq x y z
N MET A 1 22.83 23.42 -52.95
CA MET A 1 23.02 22.98 -51.55
C MET A 1 21.68 22.44 -51.04
N GLN A 2 21.47 21.13 -51.20
CA GLN A 2 20.28 20.43 -50.71
C GLN A 2 20.41 20.25 -49.19
N ARG A 3 19.40 20.69 -48.44
CA ARG A 3 19.30 20.43 -47.00
C ARG A 3 18.56 19.12 -46.80
N THR A 4 19.28 18.10 -46.35
CA THR A 4 18.74 16.79 -45.98
C THR A 4 18.08 16.91 -44.61
N THR A 5 16.76 16.79 -44.56
CA THR A 5 15.99 16.71 -43.30
C THR A 5 15.89 15.24 -42.91
N LEU A 6 16.57 14.86 -41.82
CA LEU A 6 16.50 13.52 -41.24
C LEU A 6 15.17 13.41 -40.47
N GLY A 7 14.18 12.74 -41.06
CA GLY A 7 12.92 12.39 -40.39
C GLY A 7 13.12 11.16 -39.53
N ILE A 8 13.05 11.33 -38.21
CA ILE A 8 12.99 10.20 -37.26
C ILE A 8 11.55 9.68 -37.28
N VAL A 9 11.35 8.53 -37.92
CA VAL A 9 10.11 7.75 -37.79
C VAL A 9 10.21 6.97 -36.47
N VAL A 10 9.49 7.44 -35.45
CA VAL A 10 9.23 6.63 -34.25
C VAL A 10 8.15 5.62 -34.62
N ALA A 11 8.57 4.42 -35.01
CA ALA A 11 7.68 3.27 -35.10
C ALA A 11 7.27 2.88 -33.69
N GLY A 12 6.05 3.25 -33.30
CA GLY A 12 5.42 2.76 -32.07
C GLY A 12 5.15 1.26 -32.21
N LEU A 13 6.05 0.44 -31.68
CA LEU A 13 5.77 -0.95 -31.36
C LEU A 13 4.74 -0.96 -30.23
N LEU A 14 3.46 -1.07 -30.60
CA LEU A 14 2.42 -1.58 -29.70
C LEU A 14 2.76 -3.04 -29.42
N GLY A 15 3.63 -3.26 -28.43
CA GLY A 15 3.78 -4.57 -27.83
C GLY A 15 2.45 -4.92 -27.17
N ALA A 16 1.68 -5.81 -27.78
CA ALA A 16 0.64 -6.53 -27.07
C ALA A 16 1.36 -7.32 -25.97
N THR A 17 1.26 -6.87 -24.74
CA THR A 17 1.62 -7.70 -23.59
C THR A 17 0.76 -8.95 -23.67
N PRO A 18 1.33 -10.16 -23.75
CA PRO A 18 0.52 -11.36 -23.64
C PRO A 18 -0.21 -11.28 -22.30
N ALA A 19 -1.53 -11.35 -22.33
CA ALA A 19 -2.33 -11.51 -21.12
C ALA A 19 -1.93 -12.85 -20.51
N VAL A 20 -1.24 -12.80 -19.38
CA VAL A 20 -0.86 -13.99 -18.62
C VAL A 20 -2.14 -14.51 -17.98
N ALA A 21 -2.56 -15.73 -18.33
CA ALA A 21 -3.68 -16.39 -17.67
C ALA A 21 -3.43 -16.43 -16.16
N ASN A 22 -4.41 -15.98 -15.35
CA ASN A 22 -4.25 -16.00 -13.90
C ASN A 22 -4.37 -17.45 -13.42
N THR A 23 -3.29 -18.00 -12.86
CA THR A 23 -3.32 -19.33 -12.24
C THR A 23 -3.27 -19.18 -10.72
N ILE A 24 -4.30 -19.66 -10.04
CA ILE A 24 -4.34 -19.75 -8.57
C ILE A 24 -3.89 -21.15 -8.17
N ASP A 25 -2.86 -21.22 -7.33
CA ASP A 25 -2.33 -22.48 -6.85
C ASP A 25 -3.08 -22.97 -5.59
N LEU A 26 -3.68 -24.14 -5.69
CA LEU A 26 -4.53 -24.74 -4.67
C LEU A 26 -3.83 -25.95 -4.02
N MET A 27 -3.72 -25.93 -2.70
CA MET A 27 -3.43 -27.14 -1.94
C MET A 27 -4.74 -27.75 -1.42
N VAL A 28 -4.88 -29.06 -1.62
CA VAL A 28 -6.09 -29.81 -1.23
C VAL A 28 -5.76 -30.78 -0.10
N LEU A 29 -6.37 -30.58 1.06
CA LEU A 29 -6.29 -31.51 2.17
C LEU A 29 -7.53 -32.40 2.16
N HIS A 30 -7.41 -33.67 2.51
CA HIS A 30 -8.56 -34.56 2.65
C HIS A 30 -8.46 -35.44 3.90
N THR A 31 -9.61 -35.85 4.43
CA THR A 31 -9.65 -36.78 5.58
C THR A 31 -9.55 -38.24 5.12
N PRO A 32 -9.13 -39.16 6.02
CA PRO A 32 -9.12 -40.60 5.74
C PRO A 32 -10.49 -41.15 5.36
N GLY A 33 -11.57 -40.62 5.96
CA GLY A 33 -12.92 -41.04 5.62
C GLY A 33 -13.34 -40.64 4.21
N LEU A 34 -12.84 -39.50 3.68
CA LEU A 34 -13.04 -39.18 2.27
C LEU A 34 -12.31 -40.18 1.39
N ALA A 35 -11.03 -40.46 1.67
CA ALA A 35 -10.25 -41.43 0.92
C ALA A 35 -10.91 -42.82 0.92
N ALA A 36 -11.47 -43.25 2.05
CA ALA A 36 -12.21 -44.50 2.17
C ALA A 36 -13.44 -44.60 1.25
N ARG A 37 -14.09 -43.48 0.91
CA ARG A 37 -15.19 -43.46 -0.09
C ARG A 37 -14.70 -43.72 -1.52
N TYR A 38 -13.39 -43.58 -1.76
CA TYR A 38 -12.74 -43.74 -3.05
C TYR A 38 -11.62 -44.78 -2.99
N GLN A 39 -11.85 -45.91 -2.31
CA GLN A 39 -10.94 -47.06 -2.24
C GLN A 39 -9.55 -46.74 -1.63
N GLY A 40 -9.49 -45.76 -0.73
CA GLY A 40 -8.26 -45.31 -0.10
C GLY A 40 -7.53 -44.20 -0.88
N ASP A 41 -8.08 -43.74 -2.00
CA ASP A 41 -7.47 -42.68 -2.81
C ASP A 41 -8.51 -41.62 -3.25
N ALA A 42 -8.43 -40.43 -2.63
CA ALA A 42 -9.31 -39.31 -2.95
C ALA A 42 -8.88 -38.52 -4.22
N GLN A 43 -7.73 -38.83 -4.85
CA GLN A 43 -7.16 -38.02 -5.94
C GLN A 43 -8.11 -37.83 -7.12
N THR A 44 -8.80 -38.90 -7.53
CA THR A 44 -9.75 -38.82 -8.65
C THR A 44 -10.89 -37.82 -8.35
N ARG A 45 -11.38 -37.79 -7.10
CA ARG A 45 -12.42 -36.85 -6.69
C ARG A 45 -11.89 -35.42 -6.62
N ILE A 46 -10.69 -35.24 -6.08
CA ILE A 46 -10.01 -33.94 -6.01
C ILE A 46 -9.86 -33.36 -7.42
N GLN A 47 -9.30 -34.14 -8.34
CA GLN A 47 -9.08 -33.70 -9.73
C GLN A 47 -10.41 -33.39 -10.44
N HIS A 48 -11.45 -34.20 -10.22
CA HIS A 48 -12.79 -33.92 -10.75
C HIS A 48 -13.32 -32.56 -10.30
N MET A 49 -13.24 -32.24 -9.00
CA MET A 49 -13.73 -30.97 -8.47
C MET A 49 -12.92 -29.77 -8.99
N VAL A 50 -11.59 -29.92 -9.13
CA VAL A 50 -10.73 -28.90 -9.76
C VAL A 50 -11.10 -28.70 -11.23
N ASN A 51 -11.32 -29.77 -11.99
CA ASN A 51 -11.71 -29.71 -13.39
C ASN A 51 -13.08 -29.01 -13.57
N VAL A 52 -14.07 -29.35 -12.75
CA VAL A 52 -15.38 -28.69 -12.75
C VAL A 52 -15.25 -27.20 -12.42
N THR A 53 -14.41 -26.85 -11.45
CA THR A 53 -14.13 -25.45 -11.09
C THR A 53 -13.53 -24.67 -12.26
N ASN A 54 -12.54 -25.24 -12.95
CA ASN A 54 -11.94 -24.62 -14.15
C ASN A 54 -12.93 -24.52 -15.32
N GLN A 55 -13.82 -25.50 -15.50
CA GLN A 55 -14.90 -25.41 -16.49
C GLN A 55 -15.87 -24.28 -16.16
N ILE A 56 -16.18 -24.05 -14.88
CA ILE A 56 -17.03 -22.93 -14.44
C ILE A 56 -16.35 -21.58 -14.75
N TYR A 57 -15.05 -21.43 -14.48
CA TYR A 57 -14.32 -20.21 -14.83
C TYR A 57 -14.34 -19.95 -16.34
N ALA A 58 -14.04 -20.98 -17.14
CA ALA A 58 -14.09 -20.90 -18.60
C ALA A 58 -15.50 -20.55 -19.11
N ALA A 59 -16.54 -21.21 -18.59
CA ALA A 59 -17.94 -20.94 -18.94
C ALA A 59 -18.41 -19.53 -18.50
N SER A 60 -17.70 -18.90 -17.57
CA SER A 60 -17.92 -17.54 -17.10
C SER A 60 -17.10 -16.49 -17.87
N GLY A 61 -16.32 -16.90 -18.87
CA GLY A 61 -15.44 -16.00 -19.62
C GLY A 61 -14.31 -15.39 -18.77
N LEU A 62 -13.92 -16.08 -17.69
CA LEU A 62 -12.78 -15.69 -16.86
C LEU A 62 -11.51 -16.34 -17.40
N ASP A 63 -10.48 -15.52 -17.58
CA ASP A 63 -9.11 -15.99 -17.82
C ASP A 63 -8.46 -16.35 -16.47
N LEU A 64 -8.99 -17.42 -15.88
CA LEU A 64 -8.64 -17.92 -14.56
C LEU A 64 -8.61 -19.44 -14.57
N THR A 65 -7.54 -20.00 -14.01
CA THR A 65 -7.39 -21.43 -13.76
C THR A 65 -6.99 -21.64 -12.31
N VAL A 66 -7.53 -22.67 -11.66
CA VAL A 66 -7.01 -23.21 -10.41
C VAL A 66 -6.21 -24.47 -10.71
N ARG A 67 -4.99 -24.54 -10.17
CA ARG A 67 -4.09 -25.68 -10.32
C ARG A 67 -3.88 -26.33 -8.96
N ALA A 68 -4.18 -27.62 -8.84
CA ALA A 68 -3.83 -28.37 -7.64
C ALA A 68 -2.31 -28.57 -7.59
N VAL A 69 -1.63 -27.90 -6.66
CA VAL A 69 -0.16 -27.95 -6.52
C VAL A 69 0.31 -28.99 -5.52
N HIS A 70 -0.57 -29.34 -4.59
CA HIS A 70 -0.33 -30.39 -3.62
C HIS A 70 -1.65 -30.94 -3.10
N SER A 71 -1.64 -32.23 -2.75
CA SER A 71 -2.74 -32.87 -2.06
C SER A 71 -2.20 -33.78 -0.97
N ALA A 72 -2.82 -33.75 0.21
CA ALA A 72 -2.40 -34.58 1.34
C ALA A 72 -3.59 -35.11 2.13
N GLU A 73 -3.49 -36.38 2.56
CA GLU A 73 -4.35 -36.91 3.60
C GLU A 73 -3.92 -36.34 4.96
N VAL A 74 -4.89 -35.90 5.76
CA VAL A 74 -4.66 -35.33 7.09
C VAL A 74 -5.55 -36.03 8.11
N ASP A 75 -4.97 -36.47 9.23
CA ASP A 75 -5.65 -37.16 10.34
C ASP A 75 -6.63 -36.22 11.09
N TYR A 76 -7.73 -35.84 10.44
CA TYR A 76 -8.78 -34.98 10.96
C TYR A 76 -10.15 -35.69 10.91
N PRO A 77 -11.02 -35.52 11.92
CA PRO A 77 -12.32 -36.20 11.94
C PRO A 77 -13.25 -35.80 10.79
N ASP A 78 -13.98 -36.79 10.26
CA ASP A 78 -15.01 -36.54 9.25
C ASP A 78 -16.23 -35.80 9.84
N GLY A 79 -16.60 -36.09 11.09
CA GLY A 79 -17.75 -35.49 11.76
C GLY A 79 -17.50 -34.07 12.30
N GLY A 80 -18.55 -33.47 12.87
CA GLY A 80 -18.51 -32.12 13.44
C GLY A 80 -18.81 -31.00 12.43
N THR A 81 -19.03 -29.80 12.94
CA THR A 81 -19.54 -28.67 12.14
C THR A 81 -18.50 -28.13 11.15
N ASP A 82 -18.98 -27.58 10.04
CA ASP A 82 -18.12 -26.97 9.01
C ASP A 82 -17.34 -25.77 9.55
N ASN A 83 -17.97 -24.99 10.43
CA ASN A 83 -17.29 -23.89 11.14
C ASN A 83 -16.11 -24.39 11.98
N ALA A 84 -16.25 -25.52 12.68
CA ALA A 84 -15.14 -26.08 13.45
C ALA A 84 -13.99 -26.54 12.53
N ALA A 85 -14.31 -27.18 11.41
CA ALA A 85 -13.33 -27.64 10.41
C ALA A 85 -12.59 -26.47 9.76
N LEU A 86 -13.31 -25.45 9.26
CA LEU A 86 -12.73 -24.26 8.66
C LEU A 86 -11.82 -23.52 9.66
N ASN A 87 -12.27 -23.32 10.90
CA ASN A 87 -11.44 -22.71 11.93
C ASN A 87 -10.20 -23.56 12.24
N ALA A 88 -10.33 -24.89 12.28
CA ALA A 88 -9.22 -25.78 12.59
C ALA A 88 -8.12 -25.75 11.53
N VAL A 89 -8.47 -25.81 10.24
CA VAL A 89 -7.48 -25.72 9.15
C VAL A 89 -6.87 -24.33 9.07
N THR A 90 -7.67 -23.27 9.23
CA THR A 90 -7.19 -21.88 9.14
C THR A 90 -6.24 -21.54 10.28
N LYS A 91 -6.68 -21.77 11.52
CA LYS A 91 -5.95 -21.38 12.75
C LYS A 91 -4.99 -22.46 13.25
N GLN A 92 -4.88 -23.57 12.51
CA GLN A 92 -4.08 -24.74 12.86
C GLN A 92 -4.32 -25.22 14.30
N THR A 93 -5.57 -25.20 14.79
CA THR A 93 -5.88 -25.57 16.18
C THR A 93 -5.86 -27.08 16.42
N HIS A 94 -5.89 -27.88 15.35
CA HIS A 94 -5.76 -29.33 15.39
C HIS A 94 -4.37 -29.80 14.94
N LYS A 95 -3.86 -30.90 15.51
CA LYS A 95 -2.53 -31.47 15.18
C LYS A 95 -2.34 -31.74 13.67
N ALA A 96 -3.42 -32.14 12.99
CA ALA A 96 -3.45 -32.49 11.57
C ALA A 96 -3.10 -31.33 10.63
N PHE A 97 -3.21 -30.08 11.11
CA PHE A 97 -3.02 -28.90 10.29
C PHE A 97 -1.75 -28.12 10.63
N LYS A 98 -0.90 -28.62 11.53
CA LYS A 98 0.31 -27.89 11.96
C LYS A 98 1.31 -27.65 10.83
N GLU A 99 1.36 -28.53 9.84
CA GLU A 99 2.26 -28.40 8.69
C GLU A 99 1.68 -27.55 7.57
N VAL A 100 0.40 -27.15 7.63
CA VAL A 100 -0.28 -26.43 6.54
C VAL A 100 0.46 -25.17 6.10
N PRO A 101 0.96 -24.28 6.99
CA PRO A 101 1.76 -23.13 6.56
C PRO A 101 3.02 -23.54 5.80
N THR A 102 3.75 -24.54 6.31
CA THR A 102 4.96 -25.09 5.67
C THR A 102 4.66 -25.68 4.30
N LEU A 103 3.57 -26.44 4.16
CA LEU A 103 3.16 -27.05 2.90
C LEU A 103 2.71 -26.00 1.88
N ARG A 104 1.96 -24.98 2.30
CA ARG A 104 1.59 -23.84 1.45
C ARG A 104 2.84 -23.16 0.89
N THR A 105 3.82 -22.87 1.75
CA THR A 105 5.10 -22.28 1.34
C THR A 105 5.89 -23.21 0.41
N ARG A 106 5.95 -24.51 0.72
CA ARG A 106 6.72 -25.50 -0.06
C ARG A 106 6.19 -25.69 -1.48
N TYR A 107 4.88 -25.69 -1.65
CA TYR A 107 4.21 -25.98 -2.92
C TYR A 107 3.61 -24.77 -3.62
N GLY A 108 3.75 -23.58 -3.03
CA GLY A 108 3.27 -22.34 -3.63
C GLY A 108 1.77 -22.14 -3.56
N ALA A 109 1.08 -22.68 -2.54
CA ALA A 109 -0.37 -22.69 -2.51
C ALA A 109 -0.98 -21.34 -2.04
N ASP A 110 -1.59 -20.61 -2.98
CA ASP A 110 -2.39 -19.40 -2.77
C ASP A 110 -3.68 -19.67 -2.00
N MET A 111 -4.27 -20.86 -2.17
CA MET A 111 -5.50 -21.27 -1.51
C MET A 111 -5.38 -22.67 -0.90
N VAL A 112 -6.18 -22.93 0.14
CA VAL A 112 -6.29 -24.25 0.78
C VAL A 112 -7.75 -24.68 0.89
N ALA A 113 -8.06 -25.88 0.41
CA ALA A 113 -9.36 -26.50 0.60
C ALA A 113 -9.23 -27.79 1.43
N LEU A 114 -10.00 -27.92 2.51
CA LEU A 114 -10.17 -29.16 3.25
C LEU A 114 -11.42 -29.88 2.76
N LEU A 115 -11.24 -31.06 2.17
CA LEU A 115 -12.33 -31.93 1.72
C LEU A 115 -12.67 -32.98 2.78
N ARG A 116 -13.95 -33.07 3.14
CA ARG A 116 -14.50 -34.10 4.04
C ARG A 116 -15.64 -34.86 3.36
N PRO A 117 -15.89 -36.14 3.68
CA PRO A 117 -17.10 -36.81 3.21
C PRO A 117 -18.32 -36.25 3.93
N ASP A 118 -19.51 -36.50 3.39
CA ASP A 118 -20.76 -36.22 4.07
C ASP A 118 -21.03 -37.28 5.15
N THR A 119 -21.22 -36.79 6.36
CA THR A 119 -21.57 -37.55 7.57
C THR A 119 -22.92 -37.16 8.17
N GLY A 120 -23.68 -36.28 7.50
CA GLY A 120 -25.01 -35.81 7.93
C GLY A 120 -25.00 -34.72 9.02
N ASN A 121 -23.84 -34.38 9.58
CA ASN A 121 -23.72 -33.50 10.76
C ASN A 121 -22.94 -32.19 10.48
N HIS A 122 -22.73 -31.85 9.22
CA HIS A 122 -21.92 -30.72 8.75
C HIS A 122 -22.61 -29.36 8.90
N GLY A 123 -23.92 -29.34 8.63
CA GLY A 123 -24.76 -28.13 8.60
C GLY A 123 -24.88 -27.50 7.22
N SER A 124 -23.92 -27.71 6.32
CA SER A 124 -23.93 -27.22 4.93
C SER A 124 -23.10 -28.10 3.98
N CYS A 125 -23.01 -27.70 2.71
CA CYS A 125 -22.11 -28.35 1.74
C CYS A 125 -20.68 -27.80 1.75
N GLY A 126 -20.44 -26.65 2.36
CA GLY A 126 -19.14 -26.00 2.37
C GLY A 126 -19.17 -24.70 3.18
N LEU A 127 -17.99 -24.25 3.58
CA LEU A 127 -17.81 -22.99 4.29
C LEU A 127 -16.41 -22.42 4.02
N ALA A 128 -16.35 -21.14 3.70
CA ALA A 128 -15.11 -20.41 3.44
C ALA A 128 -15.10 -19.04 4.11
N TRP A 129 -13.90 -18.48 4.28
CA TRP A 129 -13.77 -17.07 4.63
C TRP A 129 -14.03 -16.20 3.40
N VAL A 130 -14.80 -15.13 3.59
CA VAL A 130 -15.03 -14.14 2.53
C VAL A 130 -13.87 -13.14 2.48
N GLY A 131 -13.19 -13.07 1.33
CA GLY A 131 -12.17 -12.07 1.06
C GLY A 131 -12.75 -10.65 1.00
N GLY A 132 -12.04 -9.67 1.54
CA GLY A 132 -12.38 -8.26 1.41
C GLY A 132 -13.63 -7.83 2.17
N SER A 133 -14.12 -8.69 3.07
CA SER A 133 -15.15 -8.33 4.02
C SER A 133 -14.52 -7.52 5.16
N ALA A 134 -14.57 -6.19 5.08
CA ALA A 134 -14.22 -5.29 6.16
C ALA A 134 -15.47 -4.76 6.87
N THR A 135 -15.42 -4.69 8.20
CA THR A 135 -16.41 -3.98 9.02
C THR A 135 -15.65 -2.90 9.77
N TYR A 136 -16.03 -1.62 9.64
CA TYR A 136 -15.49 -0.58 10.53
C TYR A 136 -15.86 -0.90 11.99
N ALA A 137 -15.15 -0.32 12.96
CA ALA A 137 -15.44 -0.48 14.39
C ALA A 137 -16.87 -0.05 14.79
N ASP A 138 -17.57 0.71 13.94
CA ASP A 138 -18.96 1.13 14.11
C ASP A 138 -20.01 0.18 13.48
N GLY A 139 -19.57 -0.96 12.93
CA GLY A 139 -20.45 -1.98 12.36
C GLY A 139 -20.82 -1.76 10.88
N ARG A 140 -20.33 -0.71 10.22
CA ARG A 140 -20.59 -0.50 8.78
C ARG A 140 -19.72 -1.45 7.94
N LYS A 141 -20.36 -2.22 7.05
CA LYS A 141 -19.65 -3.01 6.03
C LYS A 141 -19.05 -2.06 5.00
N VAL A 142 -17.76 -2.20 4.75
CA VAL A 142 -17.03 -1.49 3.70
C VAL A 142 -16.61 -2.56 2.71
N TYR A 143 -16.94 -2.33 1.45
CA TYR A 143 -16.36 -3.09 0.36
C TYR A 143 -14.85 -2.86 0.41
N ALA A 144 -14.01 -3.89 0.35
CA ALA A 144 -12.55 -3.69 0.30
C ALA A 144 -12.07 -2.98 -0.98
N ASP A 145 -12.99 -2.44 -1.79
CA ASP A 145 -12.76 -1.79 -3.08
C ASP A 145 -11.87 -2.64 -4.01
N GLY A 146 -11.97 -3.97 -3.86
CA GLY A 146 -11.21 -4.97 -4.60
C GLY A 146 -9.83 -5.32 -4.05
N ASP A 147 -9.33 -4.70 -2.98
CA ASP A 147 -8.02 -5.01 -2.41
C ASP A 147 -8.07 -6.25 -1.50
N LEU A 148 -7.44 -7.33 -1.95
CA LEU A 148 -7.23 -8.56 -1.19
C LEU A 148 -5.74 -8.84 -0.94
N SER A 149 -4.83 -7.93 -1.31
CA SER A 149 -3.37 -8.14 -1.35
C SER A 149 -2.74 -8.59 -0.02
N LYS A 150 -3.44 -8.40 1.10
CA LYS A 150 -2.98 -8.78 2.46
C LYS A 150 -3.84 -9.86 3.11
N GLU A 151 -4.67 -10.55 2.34
CA GLU A 151 -5.66 -11.50 2.87
C GLU A 151 -5.30 -12.98 2.67
N ALA A 152 -4.03 -13.31 2.42
CA ALA A 152 -3.56 -14.70 2.30
C ALA A 152 -4.03 -15.60 3.48
N GLY A 153 -4.09 -15.04 4.70
CA GLY A 153 -4.59 -15.74 5.90
C GLY A 153 -6.08 -16.11 5.89
N LYS A 154 -6.86 -15.59 4.93
CA LYS A 154 -8.27 -15.92 4.72
C LYS A 154 -8.49 -16.88 3.55
N MET A 155 -7.45 -17.32 2.85
CA MET A 155 -7.59 -18.21 1.68
C MET A 155 -7.74 -19.68 2.08
N PHE A 156 -8.79 -19.96 2.85
CA PHE A 156 -9.14 -21.28 3.37
C PHE A 156 -10.62 -21.58 3.16
N SER A 157 -10.89 -22.82 2.77
CA SER A 157 -12.21 -23.37 2.54
C SER A 157 -12.34 -24.75 3.18
N HIS A 158 -13.53 -25.09 3.67
CA HIS A 158 -13.97 -26.46 3.92
C HIS A 158 -15.04 -26.82 2.89
N VAL A 159 -14.98 -28.04 2.35
CA VAL A 159 -15.93 -28.54 1.35
C VAL A 159 -16.35 -29.96 1.72
N THR A 160 -17.66 -30.21 1.65
CA THR A 160 -18.25 -31.56 1.73
C THR A 160 -18.21 -32.19 0.34
N ALA A 161 -17.27 -33.12 0.14
CA ALA A 161 -16.89 -33.62 -1.18
C ALA A 161 -17.73 -34.82 -1.68
N THR A 162 -18.72 -35.28 -0.91
CA THR A 162 -19.68 -36.32 -1.31
C THR A 162 -21.10 -35.87 -0.96
N GLY A 163 -22.12 -36.29 -1.72
CA GLY A 163 -23.53 -35.96 -1.40
C GLY A 163 -23.96 -34.53 -1.75
N CYS A 164 -23.00 -33.64 -2.01
CA CYS A 164 -23.21 -32.27 -2.50
C CYS A 164 -22.89 -32.15 -4.00
N GLY A 165 -23.39 -31.07 -4.62
CA GLY A 165 -23.12 -30.78 -6.03
C GLY A 165 -21.65 -30.44 -6.30
N ASP A 166 -21.17 -30.69 -7.51
CA ASP A 166 -19.75 -30.47 -7.87
C ASP A 166 -19.35 -28.99 -7.96
N VAL A 167 -20.34 -28.09 -7.97
CA VAL A 167 -20.16 -26.63 -7.96
C VAL A 167 -19.55 -26.09 -6.67
N VAL A 168 -19.59 -26.87 -5.58
CA VAL A 168 -19.28 -26.37 -4.23
C VAL A 168 -17.84 -25.87 -4.11
N LEU A 169 -16.85 -26.54 -4.71
CA LEU A 169 -15.47 -26.03 -4.66
C LEU A 169 -15.37 -24.63 -5.29
N ALA A 170 -15.96 -24.44 -6.47
CA ALA A 170 -15.99 -23.13 -7.11
C ALA A 170 -16.74 -22.08 -6.27
N HIS A 171 -17.81 -22.48 -5.58
CA HIS A 171 -18.56 -21.62 -4.66
C HIS A 171 -17.68 -21.14 -3.49
N GLU A 172 -17.03 -22.06 -2.80
CA GLU A 172 -16.20 -21.74 -1.64
C GLU A 172 -14.94 -20.94 -2.02
N LEU A 173 -14.28 -21.28 -3.13
CA LEU A 173 -13.20 -20.45 -3.64
C LEU A 173 -13.72 -19.06 -4.07
N GLY A 174 -14.95 -18.97 -4.59
CA GLY A 174 -15.64 -17.71 -4.87
C GLY A 174 -15.75 -16.81 -3.64
N HIS A 175 -16.09 -17.36 -2.47
CA HIS A 175 -16.05 -16.65 -1.20
C HIS A 175 -14.65 -16.15 -0.86
N ASN A 176 -13.63 -17.02 -0.93
CA ASN A 176 -12.25 -16.59 -0.68
C ASN A 176 -11.82 -15.43 -1.61
N MET A 177 -12.27 -15.43 -2.86
CA MET A 177 -12.01 -14.37 -3.84
C MET A 177 -12.89 -13.11 -3.67
N GLY A 178 -13.73 -13.07 -2.65
CA GLY A 178 -14.49 -11.89 -2.23
C GLY A 178 -15.91 -11.78 -2.77
N LEU A 179 -16.51 -12.90 -3.17
CA LEU A 179 -17.92 -12.96 -3.56
C LEU A 179 -18.81 -13.32 -2.36
N ASN A 180 -20.00 -12.72 -2.29
CA ASN A 180 -21.07 -13.15 -1.39
C ASN A 180 -22.14 -13.94 -2.15
N HIS A 181 -23.14 -14.47 -1.43
CA HIS A 181 -24.31 -15.03 -2.07
C HIS A 181 -25.12 -13.96 -2.80
N SER A 182 -26.19 -14.39 -3.47
CA SER A 182 -27.05 -13.44 -4.17
C SER A 182 -27.68 -12.41 -3.24
N ARG A 183 -28.11 -11.31 -3.84
CA ARG A 183 -28.79 -10.21 -3.14
C ARG A 183 -30.04 -10.67 -2.37
N LEU A 184 -30.72 -11.70 -2.85
CA LEU A 184 -31.90 -12.26 -2.19
C LEU A 184 -31.56 -12.93 -0.84
N GLN A 185 -30.30 -13.32 -0.64
CA GLN A 185 -29.85 -14.09 0.52
C GLN A 185 -29.07 -13.19 1.49
N ASP A 186 -28.03 -12.51 1.01
CA ASP A 186 -27.09 -11.76 1.87
C ASP A 186 -27.28 -10.24 1.80
N GLY A 187 -28.06 -9.75 0.83
CA GLY A 187 -28.37 -8.32 0.64
C GLY A 187 -27.23 -7.46 0.08
N THR A 188 -25.96 -7.86 0.24
CA THR A 188 -24.78 -7.08 -0.18
C THR A 188 -23.65 -7.96 -0.70
N GLY A 189 -22.87 -7.45 -1.66
CA GLY A 189 -21.64 -8.11 -2.14
C GLY A 189 -20.48 -8.06 -1.15
N GLY A 190 -19.39 -8.77 -1.49
CA GLY A 190 -18.16 -8.88 -0.68
C GLY A 190 -17.17 -7.74 -0.94
N THR A 191 -16.30 -7.88 -1.94
CA THR A 191 -15.28 -6.87 -2.30
C THR A 191 -15.82 -5.63 -3.01
N TYR A 192 -17.01 -5.74 -3.59
CA TYR A 192 -17.77 -4.66 -4.22
C TYR A 192 -19.26 -4.87 -3.95
N HIS A 193 -20.07 -3.82 -4.10
CA HIS A 193 -21.54 -3.94 -3.92
C HIS A 193 -22.20 -4.94 -4.88
N TYR A 194 -21.54 -5.25 -6.00
CA TYR A 194 -22.00 -6.15 -7.06
C TYR A 194 -21.28 -7.52 -7.03
N ALA A 195 -20.34 -7.74 -6.11
CA ALA A 195 -19.59 -8.98 -5.95
C ALA A 195 -20.46 -10.06 -5.28
N LEU A 196 -21.48 -10.52 -5.99
CA LEU A 196 -22.51 -11.46 -5.51
C LEU A 196 -23.05 -12.36 -6.61
N GLY A 197 -23.62 -13.49 -6.20
CA GLY A 197 -24.40 -14.35 -7.08
C GLY A 197 -25.67 -13.69 -7.63
N HIS A 198 -26.24 -14.30 -8.66
CA HIS A 198 -27.51 -13.92 -9.26
C HIS A 198 -28.38 -15.14 -9.53
N GLY A 199 -29.69 -14.92 -9.68
CA GLY A 199 -30.64 -15.94 -10.11
C GLY A 199 -31.97 -15.30 -10.49
N VAL A 200 -32.78 -16.06 -11.22
CA VAL A 200 -34.14 -15.70 -11.58
C VAL A 200 -35.07 -16.80 -11.09
N LYS A 201 -36.10 -16.40 -10.32
CA LYS A 201 -37.04 -17.33 -9.68
C LYS A 201 -37.69 -18.25 -10.71
N GLY A 202 -37.66 -19.55 -10.45
CA GLY A 202 -38.18 -20.61 -11.31
C GLY A 202 -37.38 -20.86 -12.58
N SER A 203 -36.26 -20.16 -12.80
CA SER A 203 -35.46 -20.29 -14.02
C SER A 203 -34.04 -20.80 -13.74
N PHE A 204 -33.24 -20.04 -12.99
CA PHE A 204 -31.85 -20.40 -12.71
C PHE A 204 -31.26 -19.72 -11.48
N ALA A 205 -30.14 -20.25 -11.00
CA ALA A 205 -29.29 -19.65 -9.98
C ALA A 205 -27.81 -19.84 -10.39
N THR A 206 -27.00 -18.79 -10.37
CA THR A 206 -25.54 -18.86 -10.66
C THR A 206 -24.76 -19.49 -9.51
N VAL A 207 -23.47 -19.73 -9.71
CA VAL A 207 -22.59 -20.44 -8.75
C VAL A 207 -22.74 -19.95 -7.31
N MET A 208 -22.73 -18.63 -7.06
CA MET A 208 -22.80 -18.08 -5.70
C MET A 208 -24.22 -17.99 -5.12
N ALA A 209 -25.26 -18.30 -5.90
CA ALA A 209 -26.65 -18.22 -5.44
C ALA A 209 -27.12 -19.58 -4.89
N TYR A 210 -28.03 -19.58 -3.91
CA TYR A 210 -28.67 -20.84 -3.47
C TYR A 210 -29.81 -21.19 -4.42
N PRO A 211 -29.76 -22.36 -5.09
CA PRO A 211 -30.83 -22.80 -5.99
C PRO A 211 -32.22 -22.75 -5.34
N SER A 212 -32.30 -23.17 -4.07
CA SER A 212 -33.54 -23.20 -3.29
C SER A 212 -34.18 -21.81 -3.12
N SER A 213 -33.39 -20.75 -2.94
CA SER A 213 -33.89 -19.36 -2.83
C SER A 213 -34.55 -18.87 -4.12
N PHE A 214 -34.19 -19.48 -5.26
CA PHE A 214 -34.76 -19.19 -6.57
C PHE A 214 -35.74 -20.27 -7.04
N GLY A 215 -36.08 -21.26 -6.22
CA GLY A 215 -37.03 -22.32 -6.59
C GLY A 215 -36.53 -23.22 -7.71
N VAL A 216 -35.21 -23.40 -7.82
CA VAL A 216 -34.56 -24.32 -8.77
C VAL A 216 -33.73 -25.37 -8.03
N PHE A 217 -33.44 -26.50 -8.68
CA PHE A 217 -32.78 -27.65 -8.04
C PHE A 217 -31.26 -27.64 -8.19
N SER A 218 -30.70 -26.87 -9.12
CA SER A 218 -29.27 -26.84 -9.42
C SER A 218 -28.81 -25.44 -9.80
N ASN A 219 -27.50 -25.21 -9.67
CA ASN A 219 -26.85 -24.02 -10.18
C ASN A 219 -26.61 -24.14 -11.69
N GLU A 220 -26.62 -22.99 -12.37
CA GLU A 220 -25.91 -22.79 -13.62
C GLU A 220 -24.42 -22.72 -13.30
N TYR A 221 -23.60 -23.43 -14.08
CA TYR A 221 -22.16 -23.55 -13.88
C TYR A 221 -21.43 -22.29 -14.42
N LYS A 222 -21.89 -21.12 -13.99
CA LYS A 222 -21.39 -19.80 -14.35
C LYS A 222 -21.47 -18.88 -13.14
N PHE A 223 -20.45 -18.04 -12.94
CA PHE A 223 -20.53 -16.87 -12.08
C PHE A 223 -21.45 -15.81 -12.71
N SER A 224 -22.03 -14.94 -11.88
CA SER A 224 -22.93 -13.89 -12.35
C SER A 224 -22.20 -12.84 -13.19
N SER A 225 -22.82 -12.44 -14.28
CA SER A 225 -22.40 -11.32 -15.12
C SER A 225 -23.54 -10.93 -16.06
N PRO A 226 -23.80 -9.63 -16.27
CA PRO A 226 -24.81 -9.18 -17.24
C PRO A 226 -24.45 -9.54 -18.69
N ASP A 227 -23.16 -9.78 -18.98
CA ASP A 227 -22.65 -10.09 -20.33
C ASP A 227 -22.80 -11.57 -20.71
N LEU A 228 -23.19 -12.42 -19.75
CA LEU A 228 -23.39 -13.86 -19.96
C LEU A 228 -24.87 -14.21 -20.05
N VAL A 229 -25.19 -15.31 -20.74
CA VAL A 229 -26.56 -15.82 -20.87
C VAL A 229 -26.77 -17.11 -20.08
N CYS A 230 -27.81 -17.13 -19.25
CA CYS A 230 -28.30 -18.22 -18.43
C CYS A 230 -29.77 -18.45 -18.77
N LYS A 231 -30.10 -19.62 -19.34
CA LYS A 231 -31.48 -19.99 -19.72
C LYS A 231 -32.23 -18.92 -20.55
N GLY A 232 -31.51 -18.26 -21.46
CA GLY A 232 -32.06 -17.21 -22.33
C GLY A 232 -32.20 -15.83 -21.70
N GLN A 233 -31.70 -15.64 -20.48
CA GLN A 233 -31.70 -14.38 -19.74
C GLN A 233 -30.27 -14.01 -19.33
N PRO A 234 -29.97 -12.73 -19.01
CA PRO A 234 -28.68 -12.35 -18.46
C PRO A 234 -28.36 -13.12 -17.18
N CYS A 235 -27.12 -13.61 -17.02
CA CYS A 235 -26.68 -14.31 -15.81
C CYS A 235 -26.42 -13.37 -14.63
N GLY A 236 -26.63 -12.07 -14.76
CA GLY A 236 -26.30 -11.06 -13.77
C GLY A 236 -26.99 -9.74 -14.05
N VAL A 237 -26.66 -8.75 -13.23
CA VAL A 237 -27.18 -7.38 -13.33
C VAL A 237 -25.99 -6.43 -13.39
N ASP A 238 -26.10 -5.39 -14.21
CA ASP A 238 -25.04 -4.40 -14.42
C ASP A 238 -24.48 -3.89 -13.09
N HIS A 239 -23.17 -3.92 -12.96
CA HIS A 239 -22.41 -3.42 -11.82
C HIS A 239 -22.64 -1.92 -11.54
N LEU A 240 -23.13 -1.13 -12.50
CA LEU A 240 -23.51 0.26 -12.30
C LEU A 240 -24.87 0.44 -11.62
N ASP A 241 -25.70 -0.62 -11.55
CA ASP A 241 -26.90 -0.62 -10.72
C ASP A 241 -26.50 -0.77 -9.25
N ALA A 242 -26.43 0.35 -8.54
CA ALA A 242 -26.09 0.37 -7.11
C ALA A 242 -27.06 -0.45 -6.24
N ALA A 243 -28.33 -0.59 -6.67
CA ALA A 243 -29.37 -1.25 -5.91
C ALA A 243 -29.49 -2.74 -6.21
N ASN A 244 -29.17 -3.19 -7.44
CA ASN A 244 -29.39 -4.58 -7.86
C ASN A 244 -28.18 -5.24 -8.53
N GLY A 245 -27.07 -4.53 -8.73
CA GLY A 245 -25.90 -5.03 -9.44
C GLY A 245 -25.43 -6.38 -8.91
N ALA A 246 -25.12 -7.29 -9.83
CA ALA A 246 -24.69 -8.66 -9.56
C ALA A 246 -23.78 -9.14 -10.70
N ASP A 247 -22.48 -8.89 -10.54
CA ASP A 247 -21.44 -9.11 -11.54
C ASP A 247 -20.18 -9.66 -10.87
N ALA A 248 -20.25 -10.93 -10.47
CA ALA A 248 -19.14 -11.64 -9.87
C ALA A 248 -17.94 -11.75 -10.81
N VAL A 249 -18.16 -11.94 -12.12
CA VAL A 249 -17.08 -12.03 -13.11
C VAL A 249 -16.23 -10.76 -13.10
N ARG A 250 -16.85 -9.58 -13.05
CA ARG A 250 -16.12 -8.30 -12.95
C ARG A 250 -15.33 -8.17 -11.66
N ALA A 251 -15.88 -8.60 -10.52
CA ALA A 251 -15.16 -8.59 -9.25
C ALA A 251 -13.94 -9.53 -9.28
N LEU A 252 -14.11 -10.75 -9.80
CA LEU A 252 -13.04 -11.74 -9.90
C LEU A 252 -11.88 -11.29 -10.77
N LYS A 253 -12.13 -10.58 -11.89
CA LYS A 253 -11.06 -10.00 -12.72
C LYS A 253 -10.14 -9.02 -11.97
N VAL A 254 -10.62 -8.42 -10.88
CA VAL A 254 -9.82 -7.53 -10.04
C VAL A 254 -9.10 -8.30 -8.93
N THR A 255 -9.76 -9.26 -8.32
CA THR A 255 -9.25 -9.93 -7.11
C THR A 255 -8.31 -11.10 -7.42
N THR A 256 -8.52 -11.81 -8.53
CA THR A 256 -7.76 -13.02 -8.84
C THR A 256 -6.26 -12.79 -9.09
N PRO A 257 -5.80 -11.71 -9.75
CA PRO A 257 -4.36 -11.49 -9.94
C PRO A 257 -3.63 -11.22 -8.61
N GLN A 258 -4.33 -10.65 -7.62
CA GLN A 258 -3.76 -10.40 -6.29
C GLN A 258 -3.58 -11.70 -5.51
N ILE A 259 -4.55 -12.61 -5.64
CA ILE A 259 -4.53 -13.90 -4.96
C ILE A 259 -3.46 -14.81 -5.55
N ALA A 260 -3.33 -14.84 -6.88
CA ALA A 260 -2.30 -15.61 -7.59
C ALA A 260 -0.87 -15.13 -7.29
N ALA A 261 -0.71 -14.02 -6.57
CA ALA A 261 0.57 -13.46 -6.15
C ALA A 261 0.89 -13.72 -4.67
N PHE A 262 0.04 -14.44 -3.91
CA PHE A 262 0.30 -14.69 -2.49
C PHE A 262 1.51 -15.60 -2.27
N TYR A 263 1.66 -16.62 -3.11
CA TYR A 263 2.80 -17.51 -3.09
C TYR A 263 3.40 -17.62 -4.51
N PRO A 264 4.73 -17.76 -4.64
CA PRO A 264 5.30 -18.08 -5.94
C PRO A 264 4.80 -19.46 -6.39
N THR A 265 4.40 -19.60 -7.65
CA THR A 265 4.11 -20.92 -8.23
C THR A 265 5.32 -21.82 -8.14
N MET A 266 5.13 -23.05 -7.65
CA MET A 266 6.22 -24.01 -7.45
C MET A 266 6.10 -25.32 -8.23
N VAL A 267 5.14 -25.45 -9.15
CA VAL A 267 4.86 -26.68 -9.92
C VAL A 267 5.48 -26.63 -11.32
N THR A 268 6.53 -27.44 -11.50
CA THR A 268 7.14 -27.94 -12.75
C THR A 268 7.27 -26.96 -13.92
N GLU A 269 7.89 -25.81 -13.70
CA GLU A 269 9.00 -25.45 -14.58
C GLU A 269 10.29 -25.98 -13.93
N GLU A 270 11.34 -26.18 -14.73
CA GLU A 270 12.64 -26.69 -14.28
C GLU A 270 13.05 -26.05 -12.95
N VAL A 271 13.81 -26.79 -12.12
CA VAL A 271 14.45 -26.20 -10.93
C VAL A 271 15.05 -24.86 -11.36
N PRO A 272 14.55 -23.72 -10.84
CA PRO A 272 14.97 -22.41 -11.34
C PRO A 272 16.48 -22.34 -11.31
N ASP A 273 17.10 -21.85 -12.39
CA ASP A 273 18.54 -21.71 -12.45
C ASP A 273 19.00 -20.88 -11.24
N LEU A 274 19.81 -21.50 -10.39
CA LEU A 274 20.30 -20.84 -9.19
C LEU A 274 21.17 -19.65 -9.54
N GLY A 275 21.85 -19.65 -10.70
CA GLY A 275 22.57 -18.50 -11.19
C GLY A 275 21.63 -17.33 -11.51
N GLU A 276 20.47 -17.59 -12.12
CA GLU A 276 19.47 -16.58 -12.41
C GLU A 276 18.78 -16.04 -11.16
N LEU A 277 18.48 -16.92 -10.19
CA LEU A 277 17.92 -16.51 -8.90
C LEU A 277 18.92 -15.73 -8.04
N GLU A 278 20.19 -16.14 -8.04
CA GLU A 278 21.26 -15.41 -7.36
C GLU A 278 21.45 -14.02 -7.98
N HIS A 279 21.47 -13.93 -9.31
CA HIS A 279 21.52 -12.64 -10.02
C HIS A 279 20.29 -11.76 -9.70
N THR A 280 19.10 -12.35 -9.66
CA THR A 280 17.86 -11.63 -9.31
C THR A 280 17.91 -11.13 -7.86
N LEU A 281 18.36 -11.96 -6.92
CA LEU A 281 18.53 -11.57 -5.53
C LEU A 281 19.53 -10.43 -5.37
N GLU A 282 20.66 -10.50 -6.06
CA GLU A 282 21.68 -9.45 -6.04
C GLU A 282 21.14 -8.15 -6.64
N GLN A 283 20.42 -8.22 -7.76
CA GLN A 283 19.73 -7.06 -8.33
C GLN A 283 18.75 -6.44 -7.33
N ARG A 284 17.91 -7.24 -6.66
CA ARG A 284 16.96 -6.72 -5.66
C ARG A 284 17.67 -6.09 -4.46
N ARG A 285 18.80 -6.67 -4.01
CA ARG A 285 19.63 -6.09 -2.94
C ARG A 285 20.20 -4.73 -3.36
N GLN A 286 20.65 -4.60 -4.60
CA GLN A 286 21.13 -3.34 -5.14
C GLN A 286 20.02 -2.28 -5.27
N GLU A 287 18.82 -2.69 -5.67
CA GLU A 287 17.63 -1.82 -5.71
C GLU A 287 17.22 -1.35 -4.30
N LEU A 288 17.24 -2.23 -3.30
CA LEU A 288 17.01 -1.87 -1.90
C LEU A 288 18.04 -0.86 -1.40
N GLU A 289 19.31 -1.04 -1.72
CA GLU A 289 20.34 -0.12 -1.27
C GLU A 289 20.27 1.24 -1.98
N THR A 290 19.88 1.25 -3.25
CA THR A 290 19.54 2.48 -3.99
C THR A 290 18.37 3.20 -3.34
N ALA A 291 17.31 2.48 -2.96
CA ALA A 291 16.15 3.05 -2.28
C ALA A 291 16.51 3.63 -0.90
N ARG A 292 17.35 2.93 -0.12
CA ARG A 292 17.87 3.39 1.17
C ARG A 292 18.73 4.64 1.04
N THR A 293 19.59 4.67 0.03
CA THR A 293 20.43 5.85 -0.28
C THR A 293 19.51 7.04 -0.56
N HIS A 294 18.54 6.88 -1.46
CA HIS A 294 17.59 7.94 -1.78
C HIS A 294 16.78 8.42 -0.55
N TYR A 295 16.30 7.49 0.28
CA TYR A 295 15.63 7.83 1.54
C TYR A 295 16.52 8.67 2.47
N SER A 296 17.78 8.26 2.64
CA SER A 296 18.73 8.97 3.50
C SER A 296 19.05 10.38 2.99
N GLU A 297 19.14 10.57 1.66
CA GLU A 297 19.30 11.88 1.03
C GLU A 297 18.10 12.80 1.30
N GLN A 298 16.86 12.28 1.17
CA GLN A 298 15.66 13.07 1.45
C GLN A 298 15.57 13.46 2.93
N LEU A 299 15.90 12.52 3.83
CA LEU A 299 15.89 12.77 5.27
C LEU A 299 16.96 13.80 5.67
N ALA A 300 18.16 13.72 5.07
CA ALA A 300 19.23 14.69 5.28
C ALA A 300 18.81 16.08 4.79
N ALA A 301 18.19 16.17 3.61
CA ALA A 301 17.68 17.44 3.07
C ALA A 301 16.59 18.06 3.95
N GLN A 302 15.67 17.24 4.48
CA GLN A 302 14.64 17.67 5.43
C GLN A 302 15.26 18.20 6.73
N THR A 303 16.24 17.47 7.27
CA THR A 303 16.93 17.81 8.52
C THR A 303 17.70 19.13 8.36
N ALA A 304 18.48 19.28 7.28
CA ALA A 304 19.22 20.49 7.00
C ALA A 304 18.31 21.72 6.83
N LEU A 305 17.14 21.56 6.19
CA LEU A 305 16.17 22.65 6.05
C LEU A 305 15.59 23.06 7.41
N LYS A 306 15.28 22.09 8.26
CA LYS A 306 14.78 22.34 9.61
C LYS A 306 15.83 23.08 10.47
N GLU A 307 17.08 22.64 10.44
CA GLU A 307 18.19 23.31 11.16
C GLU A 307 18.40 24.75 10.65
N ARG A 308 18.25 24.97 9.33
CA ARG A 308 18.28 26.31 8.75
C ARG A 308 17.13 27.18 9.26
N GLN A 309 15.91 26.64 9.33
CA GLN A 309 14.75 27.34 9.89
C GLN A 309 14.96 27.72 11.37
N GLU A 310 15.52 26.82 12.18
CA GLU A 310 15.86 27.08 13.59
C GLU A 310 16.93 28.18 13.72
N THR A 311 17.94 28.16 12.84
CA THR A 311 18.96 29.21 12.78
C THR A 311 18.36 30.58 12.43
N LEU A 312 17.45 30.63 11.45
CA LEU A 312 16.76 31.87 11.06
C LEU A 312 15.92 32.42 12.21
N LEU A 313 15.18 31.57 12.94
CA LEU A 313 14.42 31.98 14.12
C LEU A 313 15.32 32.56 15.21
N ALA A 314 16.46 31.92 15.49
CA ALA A 314 17.43 32.42 16.46
C ALA A 314 18.03 33.78 16.03
N ASN A 315 18.26 33.97 14.72
CA ASN A 315 18.71 35.25 14.18
C ASN A 315 17.67 36.35 14.38
N PHE A 316 16.38 36.07 14.21
CA PHE A 316 15.32 37.07 14.41
C PHE A 316 15.31 37.63 15.83
N GLU A 317 15.43 36.76 16.83
CA GLU A 317 15.54 37.21 18.22
C GLU A 317 16.82 38.02 18.47
N ARG A 318 17.94 37.61 17.85
CA ARG A 318 19.20 38.35 17.95
C ARG A 318 19.08 39.74 17.34
N TYR A 319 18.51 39.86 16.14
CA TYR A 319 18.32 41.13 15.44
C TYR A 319 17.45 42.09 16.26
N GLN A 320 16.38 41.60 16.90
CA GLN A 320 15.56 42.42 17.79
C GLN A 320 16.37 43.00 18.96
N ARG A 321 17.23 42.19 19.59
CA ARG A 321 18.10 42.64 20.69
C ARG A 321 19.14 43.67 20.23
N GLU A 322 19.82 43.41 19.11
CA GLU A 322 20.81 44.34 18.55
C GLU A 322 20.17 45.68 18.15
N GLN A 323 19.00 45.63 17.51
CA GLN A 323 18.24 46.83 17.15
C GLN A 323 17.80 47.64 18.37
N ALA A 324 17.39 46.97 19.45
CA ALA A 324 17.02 47.63 20.71
C ALA A 324 18.23 48.35 21.33
N ASP A 325 19.42 47.71 21.37
CA ASP A 325 20.66 48.33 21.85
C ASP A 325 21.06 49.55 21.02
N LEU A 326 21.09 49.41 19.68
CA LEU A 326 21.43 50.51 18.77
C LEU A 326 20.48 51.70 18.93
N ASN A 327 19.18 51.43 19.04
CA ASN A 327 18.18 52.46 19.28
C ASN A 327 18.40 53.15 20.64
N GLN A 328 18.69 52.39 21.69
CA GLN A 328 18.99 52.95 23.02
C GLN A 328 20.21 53.87 22.98
N ARG A 329 21.30 53.42 22.36
CA ARG A 329 22.55 54.18 22.22
C ARG A 329 22.37 55.43 21.36
N SER A 330 21.68 55.31 20.23
CA SER A 330 21.38 56.45 19.36
C SER A 330 20.53 57.49 20.08
N ASN A 331 19.48 57.05 20.79
CA ASN A 331 18.65 57.94 21.62
C ASN A 331 19.46 58.64 22.73
N LYS A 332 20.43 57.96 23.34
CA LYS A 332 21.33 58.55 24.34
C LYS A 332 22.24 59.61 23.71
N ALA A 333 22.86 59.32 22.56
CA ALA A 333 23.71 60.27 21.84
C ALA A 333 22.92 61.51 21.38
N ILE A 334 21.69 61.32 20.89
CA ILE A 334 20.80 62.42 20.50
C ILE A 334 20.43 63.28 21.70
N LYS A 335 20.06 62.68 22.84
CA LYS A 335 19.75 63.42 24.08
C LYS A 335 20.93 64.25 24.56
N GLU A 336 22.13 63.68 24.55
CA GLU A 336 23.33 64.41 24.96
C GLU A 336 23.71 65.51 23.97
N SER A 337 23.61 65.25 22.66
CA SER A 337 23.80 66.27 21.63
C SER A 337 22.85 67.45 21.82
N ASN A 338 21.57 67.18 22.11
CA ASN A 338 20.57 68.22 22.39
C ASN A 338 20.91 69.02 23.67
N ARG A 339 21.39 68.36 24.72
CA ARG A 339 21.86 69.02 25.94
C ARG A 339 23.04 69.96 25.65
N LEU A 340 24.02 69.51 24.88
CA LEU A 340 25.17 70.33 24.49
C LEU A 340 24.77 71.49 23.57
N VAL A 341 23.80 71.30 22.67
CA VAL A 341 23.24 72.39 21.85
C VAL A 341 22.59 73.47 22.73
N GLN A 342 21.83 73.07 23.77
CA GLN A 342 21.26 74.03 24.73
C GLN A 342 22.35 74.79 25.49
N GLN A 343 23.41 74.09 25.91
CA GLN A 343 24.56 74.71 26.56
C GLN A 343 25.33 75.65 25.63
N TYR A 344 25.53 75.28 24.36
CA TYR A 344 26.14 76.15 23.35
C TYR A 344 25.33 77.44 23.18
N ASN A 345 24.00 77.31 23.11
CA ASN A 345 23.10 78.44 22.92
C ASN A 345 23.01 79.38 24.13
N SER A 346 23.32 78.91 25.34
CA SER A 346 23.31 79.77 26.54
C SER A 346 24.46 80.78 26.57
N TYR A 347 25.51 80.56 25.77
CA TYR A 347 26.62 81.49 25.57
C TYR A 347 26.37 82.52 24.46
N ASN A 348 25.17 82.58 23.88
CA ASN A 348 24.82 83.61 22.90
C ASN A 348 24.48 84.92 23.63
N GLY A 349 25.19 86.00 23.32
CA GLY A 349 25.02 87.29 24.00
C GLY A 349 25.97 88.37 23.48
N ARG A 350 25.94 89.54 24.14
CA ARG A 350 26.90 90.64 23.88
C ARG A 350 27.99 90.62 24.94
N TYR A 351 29.25 90.70 24.51
CA TYR A 351 30.42 90.56 25.39
C TYR A 351 31.49 91.60 25.03
N SER A 352 32.37 91.93 25.98
CA SER A 352 33.60 92.65 25.67
C SER A 352 34.53 91.80 24.80
N LEU A 353 35.49 92.42 24.11
CA LEU A 353 36.40 91.71 23.20
C LEU A 353 37.16 90.56 23.88
N ALA A 354 37.62 90.76 25.12
CA ALA A 354 38.35 89.75 25.89
C ALA A 354 37.46 88.58 26.36
N GLU A 355 36.20 88.85 26.72
CA GLU A 355 35.22 87.84 27.08
C GLU A 355 34.76 87.03 25.87
N TYR A 356 34.54 87.71 24.73
CA TYR A 356 34.18 87.08 23.47
C TYR A 356 35.23 86.05 23.02
N GLN A 357 36.52 86.37 23.14
CA GLN A 357 37.60 85.43 22.80
C GLN A 357 37.55 84.15 23.65
N LYS A 358 37.27 84.26 24.95
CA LYS A 358 37.15 83.10 25.85
C LYS A 358 35.91 82.26 25.55
N ILE A 359 34.77 82.91 25.34
CA ILE A 359 33.50 82.24 25.01
C ILE A 359 33.59 81.50 23.69
N ARG A 360 34.25 82.08 22.68
CA ARG A 360 34.43 81.44 21.38
C ARG A 360 35.20 80.12 21.46
N VAL A 361 36.20 80.02 22.35
CA VAL A 361 36.91 78.75 22.59
C VAL A 361 35.96 77.69 23.16
N ILE A 362 35.12 78.06 24.14
CA ILE A 362 34.11 77.16 24.73
C ILE A 362 33.08 76.72 23.67
N GLN A 363 32.57 77.66 22.88
CA GLN A 363 31.60 77.36 21.83
C GLN A 363 32.17 76.45 20.74
N ASN A 364 33.44 76.65 20.34
CA ASN A 364 34.10 75.78 19.37
C ASN A 364 34.26 74.34 19.91
N ASP A 365 34.62 74.18 21.18
CA ASP A 365 34.74 72.86 21.82
C ASP A 365 33.38 72.15 21.91
N LEU A 366 32.34 72.86 22.37
CA LEU A 366 30.97 72.32 22.40
C LEU A 366 30.49 71.92 21.00
N LEU A 367 30.77 72.75 19.98
CA LEU A 367 30.40 72.44 18.60
C LEU A 367 31.11 71.19 18.07
N ALA A 368 32.39 70.99 18.43
CA ALA A 368 33.12 69.78 18.08
C ALA A 368 32.49 68.54 18.72
N GLN A 369 32.14 68.60 20.01
CA GLN A 369 31.46 67.50 20.72
C GLN A 369 30.07 67.21 20.14
N ILE A 370 29.29 68.23 19.79
CA ILE A 370 27.98 68.09 19.14
C ILE A 370 28.11 67.37 17.79
N ASN A 371 29.07 67.79 16.96
CA ASN A 371 29.30 67.17 15.65
C ASN A 371 29.75 65.72 15.78
N GLN A 372 30.57 65.41 16.79
CA GLN A 372 30.99 64.05 17.09
C GLN A 372 29.79 63.16 17.46
N LEU A 373 28.93 63.58 18.38
CA LEU A 373 27.74 62.82 18.78
C LEU A 373 26.73 62.63 17.65
N ARG A 374 26.58 63.63 16.76
CA ARG A 374 25.75 63.51 15.55
C ARG A 374 26.32 62.49 14.57
N SER A 375 27.64 62.50 14.38
CA SER A 375 28.32 61.50 13.54
C SER A 375 28.14 60.08 14.10
N GLU A 376 28.29 59.92 15.42
CA GLU A 376 28.06 58.66 16.12
C GLU A 376 26.61 58.17 15.97
N SER A 377 25.62 59.04 16.20
CA SER A 377 24.20 58.68 16.03
C SER A 377 23.88 58.27 14.59
N ASN A 378 24.40 58.99 13.59
CA ASN A 378 24.22 58.62 12.18
C ASN A 378 24.83 57.25 11.85
N GLU A 379 25.97 56.91 12.46
CA GLU A 379 26.59 55.59 12.30
C GLU A 379 25.74 54.48 12.94
N LEU A 380 25.20 54.71 14.14
CA LEU A 380 24.29 53.76 14.79
C LEU A 380 23.01 53.52 13.97
N ILE A 381 22.46 54.58 13.34
CA ILE A 381 21.30 54.46 12.44
C ILE A 381 21.65 53.66 11.18
N ARG A 382 22.85 53.83 10.61
CA ARG A 382 23.31 53.00 9.48
C ARG A 382 23.40 51.53 9.86
N GLN A 383 23.96 51.22 11.03
CA GLN A 383 24.04 49.85 11.55
C GLN A 383 22.64 49.25 11.75
N TYR A 384 21.72 50.02 12.32
CA TYR A 384 20.32 49.62 12.49
C TYR A 384 19.66 49.26 11.16
N ASN A 385 19.79 50.13 10.15
CA ASN A 385 19.22 49.90 8.81
C ASN A 385 19.83 48.65 8.16
N GLY A 386 21.13 48.41 8.35
CA GLY A 386 21.79 47.19 7.88
C GLY A 386 21.25 45.91 8.52
N ILE A 387 20.91 45.94 9.82
CA ILE A 387 20.23 44.82 10.48
C ILE A 387 18.82 44.64 9.94
N SER A 388 18.06 45.73 9.74
CA SER A 388 16.70 45.66 9.17
C SER A 388 16.67 45.01 7.79
N GLN A 389 17.67 45.30 6.95
CA GLN A 389 17.78 44.66 5.64
C GLN A 389 18.03 43.16 5.77
N ARG A 390 19.00 42.74 6.58
CA ARG A 390 19.27 41.30 6.82
C ARG A 390 18.07 40.58 7.41
N TYR A 391 17.37 41.21 8.35
CA TYR A 391 16.13 40.67 8.92
C TYR A 391 15.08 40.42 7.83
N ASN A 392 14.84 41.39 6.95
CA ASN A 392 13.86 41.24 5.87
C ASN A 392 14.24 40.14 4.88
N ASP A 393 15.52 40.04 4.52
CA ASP A 393 16.02 39.00 3.61
C ASP A 393 15.84 37.60 4.21
N GLU A 394 16.19 37.43 5.49
CA GLU A 394 16.05 36.16 6.21
C GLU A 394 14.60 35.79 6.52
N VAL A 395 13.71 36.76 6.77
CA VAL A 395 12.26 36.51 6.90
C VAL A 395 11.69 36.02 5.57
N LYS A 396 12.13 36.59 4.44
CA LYS A 396 11.71 36.13 3.11
C LYS A 396 12.18 34.70 2.86
N GLU A 397 13.42 34.35 3.24
CA GLU A 397 13.94 32.99 3.16
C GLU A 397 13.10 32.03 4.01
N TYR A 398 12.82 32.38 5.27
CA TYR A 398 12.03 31.56 6.19
C TYR A 398 10.63 31.31 5.66
N ASN A 399 9.91 32.36 5.26
CA ASN A 399 8.55 32.25 4.73
C ASN A 399 8.49 31.44 3.43
N GLY A 400 9.49 31.58 2.55
CA GLY A 400 9.59 30.81 1.32
C GLY A 400 9.99 29.34 1.50
N SER A 401 10.44 28.95 2.70
CA SER A 401 10.90 27.58 2.96
C SER A 401 9.78 26.57 3.27
N TRP A 402 8.57 27.04 3.60
CA TRP A 402 7.46 26.20 4.05
C TRP A 402 6.99 25.19 3.00
N ASP A 403 6.80 25.62 1.75
CA ASP A 403 6.39 24.73 0.66
C ASP A 403 7.43 23.64 0.42
N ARG A 404 8.72 24.03 0.45
CA ARG A 404 9.83 23.10 0.31
C ARG A 404 9.89 22.09 1.46
N TYR A 405 9.61 22.53 2.68
CA TYR A 405 9.56 21.64 3.84
C TYR A 405 8.42 20.61 3.71
N ASN A 406 7.23 21.05 3.30
CA ASN A 406 6.10 20.15 3.06
C ASN A 406 6.36 19.16 1.93
N GLN A 407 7.01 19.61 0.85
CA GLN A 407 7.45 18.73 -0.24
C GLN A 407 8.46 17.68 0.24
N LEU A 408 9.41 18.07 1.10
CA LEU A 408 10.38 17.13 1.68
C LEU A 408 9.71 16.11 2.61
N ILE A 409 8.71 16.50 3.41
CA ILE A 409 7.92 15.54 4.21
C ILE A 409 7.27 14.48 3.30
N ALA A 410 6.63 14.91 2.21
CA ALA A 410 6.00 13.99 1.27
C ALA A 410 7.03 13.10 0.56
N ALA A 411 8.18 13.66 0.17
CA ALA A 411 9.27 12.94 -0.45
C ALA A 411 9.88 11.87 0.47
N VAL A 412 10.13 12.20 1.74
CA VAL A 412 10.61 11.25 2.75
C VAL A 412 9.61 10.10 2.93
N LYS A 413 8.31 10.41 3.07
CA LYS A 413 7.27 9.37 3.19
C LYS A 413 7.19 8.47 1.95
N SER A 414 7.32 9.06 0.76
CA SER A 414 7.34 8.29 -0.49
C SER A 414 8.59 7.42 -0.61
N ALA A 415 9.75 7.92 -0.20
CA ALA A 415 11.01 7.18 -0.24
C ALA A 415 11.00 6.02 0.76
N ASP A 416 10.46 6.23 1.96
CA ASP A 416 10.26 5.20 2.98
C ASP A 416 9.37 4.06 2.45
N GLY A 417 8.24 4.40 1.80
CA GLY A 417 7.38 3.41 1.14
C GLY A 417 8.11 2.56 0.09
N LYS A 418 9.02 3.17 -0.68
CA LYS A 418 9.85 2.46 -1.66
C LYS A 418 10.91 1.57 -1.02
N VAL A 419 11.48 1.97 0.13
CA VAL A 419 12.38 1.11 0.91
C VAL A 419 11.64 -0.13 1.40
N GLU A 420 10.43 0.03 1.92
CA GLU A 420 9.60 -1.09 2.38
C GLU A 420 9.18 -2.02 1.24
N GLU A 421 8.88 -1.47 0.06
CA GLU A 421 8.62 -2.25 -1.15
C GLU A 421 9.84 -3.04 -1.60
N ALA A 422 11.00 -2.39 -1.75
CA ALA A 422 12.24 -3.05 -2.15
C ALA A 422 12.68 -4.10 -1.13
N ARG A 423 12.45 -3.87 0.17
CA ARG A 423 12.72 -4.85 1.24
C ARG A 423 11.87 -6.11 1.03
N ARG A 424 10.56 -5.97 0.77
CA ARG A 424 9.70 -7.12 0.48
C ARG A 424 10.19 -7.88 -0.75
N GLU A 425 10.53 -7.19 -1.83
CA GLU A 425 11.07 -7.83 -3.05
C GLU A 425 12.37 -8.60 -2.78
N VAL A 426 13.26 -8.09 -1.93
CA VAL A 426 14.45 -8.82 -1.47
C VAL A 426 14.07 -10.04 -0.64
N GLU A 427 13.17 -9.92 0.33
CA GLU A 427 12.70 -11.05 1.16
C GLU A 427 12.06 -12.15 0.30
N LEU A 428 11.27 -11.77 -0.71
CA LEU A 428 10.70 -12.70 -1.69
C LEU A 428 11.79 -13.36 -2.55
N ALA A 429 12.76 -12.59 -3.06
CA ALA A 429 13.85 -13.12 -3.88
C ALA A 429 14.77 -14.06 -3.07
N GLU A 430 15.07 -13.71 -1.82
CA GLU A 430 15.89 -14.52 -0.91
C GLU A 430 15.17 -15.81 -0.57
N HIS A 431 13.87 -15.73 -0.28
CA HIS A 431 13.04 -16.89 -0.05
C HIS A 431 12.99 -17.81 -1.30
N ARG A 432 12.84 -17.25 -2.51
CA ARG A 432 12.90 -18.03 -3.77
C ARG A 432 14.25 -18.73 -3.94
N TYR A 433 15.35 -18.04 -3.70
CA TYR A 433 16.71 -18.59 -3.76
C TYR A 433 16.92 -19.73 -2.76
N GLN A 434 16.49 -19.55 -1.50
CA GLN A 434 16.58 -20.60 -0.47
C GLN A 434 15.72 -21.83 -0.80
N LEU A 435 14.51 -21.64 -1.34
CA LEU A 435 13.68 -22.76 -1.79
C LEU A 435 14.31 -23.52 -2.95
N ALA A 436 14.97 -22.85 -3.89
CA ALA A 436 15.68 -23.48 -5.00
C ALA A 436 16.91 -24.26 -4.52
N LEU A 437 17.67 -23.72 -3.55
CA LEU A 437 18.78 -24.42 -2.91
C LEU A 437 18.34 -25.73 -2.25
N LEU A 438 17.21 -25.72 -1.53
CA LEU A 438 16.65 -26.91 -0.88
C LEU A 438 16.11 -27.96 -1.87
N ARG A 439 15.96 -27.60 -3.15
CA ARG A 439 15.52 -28.47 -4.23
C ARG A 439 16.68 -29.00 -5.07
N GLN A 440 17.92 -28.56 -4.84
CA GLN A 440 19.06 -29.21 -5.50
C GLN A 440 19.10 -30.69 -5.07
N PRO A 441 19.28 -31.62 -6.02
CA PRO A 441 19.54 -33.00 -5.65
C PRO A 441 20.74 -33.01 -4.71
N ALA A 442 20.63 -33.71 -3.57
CA ALA A 442 21.80 -33.99 -2.74
C ALA A 442 22.86 -34.57 -3.67
N GLU A 443 23.98 -33.87 -3.83
CA GLU A 443 25.11 -34.40 -4.59
C GLU A 443 25.35 -35.82 -4.12
N VAL A 444 25.39 -36.73 -5.11
CA VAL A 444 25.92 -38.07 -4.92
C VAL A 444 27.35 -37.88 -4.44
N LEU A 445 27.53 -37.84 -3.12
CA LEU A 445 28.84 -37.91 -2.51
C LEU A 445 29.49 -39.20 -3.03
N PRO A 446 30.63 -39.13 -3.72
CA PRO A 446 31.33 -40.34 -4.14
C PRO A 446 31.75 -41.12 -2.90
N ALA A 447 31.54 -42.43 -2.97
CA ALA A 447 31.80 -43.41 -1.92
C ALA A 447 33.27 -43.44 -1.45
#